data_AF-A0A7Y1SNG4-F1
#
_entry.id   AF-A0A7Y1SNG4-F1
#
_cell.length_a   1.000
_cell.length_b   1.000
_cell.length_c   1.000
_cell.angle_alpha   90.00
_cell.angle_beta   90.00
_cell.angle_gamma   90.00
#
_symmetry.space_group_name_H-M   'P 1'
#
loop_
_entity.id
_entity.type
_entity.pdbx_description
1 polymer ?
#
loop_
_entity_poly.entity_id
_entity_poly.type
_entity_poly.pdbx_seq_one_letter_code
_entity_poly.pdbx_strand_id
1 'polypeptide(L)'
;MEDILVPIAMFATILFVTWVVVHNRYKARVQSAEIIKDLIANKAEVTPEIIKSVGFVPKRAHGDLRTGMILIAIGVAFIFFGGAIPDEEGKAVFGAISMFPILIGLALLIFWYAISRKEEA
;
A
#
# COMPACT_ATOMS: atom_id res chain seq x y z
N MET A 1 1.13 33.48 10.27
CA MET A 1 2.13 32.45 9.89
C MET A 1 1.71 31.07 10.38
N GLU A 2 1.13 30.97 11.59
CA GLU A 2 0.62 29.69 12.12
C GLU A 2 -0.44 29.03 11.22
N ASP A 3 -1.33 29.83 10.60
CA ASP A 3 -2.38 29.32 9.71
C ASP A 3 -1.88 28.61 8.44
N ILE A 4 -0.65 28.92 8.00
CA ILE A 4 -0.02 28.28 6.83
C ILE A 4 0.82 27.07 7.28
N LEU A 5 1.39 27.14 8.48
CA LEU A 5 2.25 26.08 9.01
C LEU A 5 1.47 24.79 9.29
N VAL A 6 0.21 24.91 9.76
CA VAL A 6 -0.64 23.74 10.10
C VAL A 6 -0.92 22.85 8.88
N PRO A 7 -1.44 23.36 7.74
CA PRO A 7 -1.62 22.54 6.54
C PRO A 7 -0.31 21.91 6.04
N ILE A 8 0.79 22.68 6.03
CA ILE A 8 2.10 22.20 5.57
C ILE A 8 2.58 21.03 6.45
N ALA A 9 2.51 21.16 7.77
CA ALA A 9 2.92 20.11 8.69
C ALA A 9 2.09 18.83 8.52
N MET A 10 0.78 18.98 8.28
CA MET A 10 -0.13 17.85 8.03
C MET A 10 0.25 17.08 6.76
N PHE A 11 0.48 17.78 5.64
CA PHE A 11 0.91 17.14 4.39
C PHE A 11 2.34 16.59 4.47
N ALA A 12 3.25 17.29 5.14
CA ALA A 12 4.63 16.83 5.34
C ALA A 12 4.69 15.53 6.14
N THR A 13 3.79 15.34 7.12
CA THR A 13 3.72 14.10 7.89
C THR A 13 3.37 12.90 7.02
N ILE A 14 2.43 13.05 6.07
CA ILE A 14 2.05 11.98 5.12
C ILE A 14 3.24 11.60 4.23
N LEU A 15 3.97 12.61 3.72
CA LEU A 15 5.17 12.39 2.91
C LEU A 15 6.27 11.69 3.73
N PHE A 16 6.49 12.13 4.97
CA PHE A 16 7.49 11.54 5.86
C PHE A 16 7.20 10.08 6.17
N VAL A 17 5.97 9.74 6.57
CA VAL A 17 5.57 8.35 6.86
C VAL A 17 5.71 7.47 5.63
N THR A 18 5.27 7.97 4.47
CA THR A 18 5.41 7.25 3.20
C THR A 18 6.88 7.02 2.85
N TRP A 19 7.72 8.05 2.99
CA TRP A 19 9.15 7.96 2.77
C TRP A 19 9.81 6.94 3.70
N VAL A 20 9.53 6.96 5.00
CA VAL A 20 10.07 6.00 5.97
C VAL A 20 9.70 4.57 5.58
N VAL A 21 8.44 4.32 5.24
CA VAL A 21 7.98 2.98 4.84
C VAL A 21 8.66 2.53 3.55
N VAL A 22 8.72 3.38 2.53
CA VAL A 22 9.35 3.05 1.24
C VAL A 22 10.86 2.84 1.41
N HIS A 23 11.53 3.70 2.17
CA HIS A 23 12.95 3.60 2.46
C HIS A 23 13.31 2.30 3.18
N ASN A 24 12.56 1.95 4.23
CA ASN A 24 12.79 0.72 4.98
C ASN A 24 12.54 -0.53 4.12
N ARG A 25 11.50 -0.52 3.28
CA ARG A 25 11.22 -1.63 2.34
C ARG A 25 12.30 -1.75 1.26
N TYR A 26 12.80 -0.62 0.75
CA TYR A 26 13.91 -0.60 -0.20
C TYR A 26 15.17 -1.18 0.44
N LYS A 27 15.55 -0.69 1.62
CA LYS A 27 16.73 -1.15 2.36
C LYS A 27 16.67 -2.66 2.65
N ALA A 28 15.51 -3.15 3.10
CA ALA A 28 15.31 -4.58 3.33
C ALA A 28 15.51 -5.41 2.05
N ARG A 29 14.95 -4.97 0.91
CA ARG A 29 15.12 -5.68 -0.38
C ARG A 29 16.56 -5.70 -0.87
N VAL A 30 17.30 -4.60 -0.71
CA VAL A 30 18.72 -4.53 -1.08
C VAL A 30 19.53 -5.50 -0.24
N GLN A 31 19.32 -5.51 1.09
CA GLN A 31 19.99 -6.44 1.99
C GLN A 31 19.69 -7.90 1.66
N SER A 32 18.43 -8.24 1.40
CA SER A 32 18.05 -9.60 0.98
C SER A 32 18.77 -10.03 -0.31
N ALA A 33 18.90 -9.12 -1.28
CA ALA A 33 19.59 -9.41 -2.54
C ALA A 33 21.10 -9.59 -2.35
N GLU A 34 21.71 -8.83 -1.44
CA GLU A 34 23.13 -8.93 -1.11
C GLU A 34 23.47 -10.27 -0.44
N ILE A 35 22.64 -10.71 0.52
CA ILE A 35 22.80 -12.03 1.17
C ILE A 35 22.75 -13.17 0.14
N ILE A 36 21.84 -13.11 -0.83
CA ILE A 36 21.77 -14.13 -1.90
C ILE A 36 23.02 -14.10 -2.77
N LYS A 37 23.53 -12.91 -3.12
CA LYS A 37 24.78 -12.79 -3.89
C LYS A 37 25.96 -13.42 -3.14
N ASP A 38 26.08 -13.17 -1.84
CA ASP A 38 27.13 -13.75 -1.01
C ASP A 38 27.02 -15.27 -0.89
N LEU A 39 25.81 -15.81 -0.74
CA LEU A 39 25.59 -17.26 -0.72
C LEU A 39 26.02 -17.93 -2.03
N ILE A 40 25.70 -17.31 -3.18
CA ILE A 40 26.11 -17.78 -4.50
C ILE A 40 27.64 -17.69 -4.65
N ALA A 41 28.26 -16.59 -4.23
CA ALA A 41 29.70 -16.40 -4.31
C ALA A 41 30.47 -17.46 -3.50
N ASN A 42 29.94 -17.85 -2.34
CA ASN A 42 30.51 -18.88 -1.47
C ASN A 42 30.19 -20.32 -1.89
N LYS A 43 29.54 -20.53 -3.04
CA LYS A 43 29.07 -21.84 -3.54
C LYS A 43 28.19 -22.59 -2.52
N ALA A 44 27.50 -21.86 -1.63
CA ALA A 44 26.55 -22.46 -0.71
C ALA A 44 25.32 -22.96 -1.48
N GLU A 45 24.72 -24.07 -1.04
CA GLU A 45 23.46 -24.53 -1.63
C GLU A 45 22.35 -23.53 -1.35
N VAL A 46 21.83 -22.89 -2.41
CA VAL A 46 20.72 -21.95 -2.32
C VAL A 46 19.41 -22.74 -2.38
N THR A 47 18.90 -23.14 -1.21
CA THR A 47 17.61 -23.82 -1.12
C THR A 47 16.44 -22.82 -1.13
N PRO A 48 15.24 -23.22 -1.56
CA PRO A 48 14.04 -22.37 -1.51
C PRO A 48 13.69 -21.87 -0.11
N GLU A 49 14.04 -22.63 0.92
CA GLU A 49 13.84 -22.27 2.33
C GLU A 49 14.75 -21.12 2.75
N ILE A 50 16.02 -21.14 2.32
CA ILE A 50 16.96 -20.04 2.55
C ILE A 50 16.46 -18.78 1.84
N ILE A 51 16.05 -18.87 0.56
CA ILE A 51 15.49 -17.73 -0.19
C ILE A 51 14.30 -17.11 0.57
N LYS A 52 13.37 -17.93 1.07
CA LYS A 52 12.23 -17.45 1.87
C LYS A 52 12.66 -16.81 3.19
N SER A 53 13.64 -17.39 3.89
CA SER A 53 14.15 -16.86 5.16
C SER A 53 14.85 -15.50 5.03
N VAL A 54 15.45 -15.24 3.86
CA VAL A 54 16.16 -13.99 3.56
C VAL A 54 15.20 -12.85 3.15
N GLY A 55 13.89 -13.12 3.09
CA GLY A 55 12.86 -12.10 2.89
C GLY A 55 12.28 -12.05 1.48
N PHE A 56 12.64 -12.98 0.60
CA PHE A 56 11.91 -13.19 -0.65
C PHE A 56 10.60 -13.92 -0.36
N VAL A 57 9.59 -13.15 0.01
CA VAL A 57 8.23 -13.66 0.17
C VAL A 57 7.56 -13.70 -1.20
N PRO A 58 7.06 -14.85 -1.66
CA PRO A 58 6.27 -14.91 -2.89
C PRO A 58 5.08 -13.95 -2.80
N LYS A 59 4.66 -13.42 -3.95
CA LYS A 59 3.51 -12.51 -4.02
C LYS A 59 2.31 -13.18 -3.33
N ARG A 60 1.75 -12.54 -2.29
CA ARG A 60 0.65 -13.15 -1.51
C ARG A 60 -0.52 -13.45 -2.44
N ALA A 61 -1.00 -14.69 -2.42
CA ALA A 61 -2.30 -15.02 -2.98
C ALA A 61 -3.35 -14.09 -2.33
N HIS A 62 -4.10 -13.37 -3.17
CA HIS A 62 -5.09 -12.38 -2.75
C HIS A 62 -4.56 -11.10 -2.09
N GLY A 63 -3.31 -10.70 -2.36
CA GLY A 63 -2.78 -9.40 -1.93
C GLY A 63 -3.66 -8.22 -2.39
N ASP A 64 -4.25 -8.34 -3.58
CA ASP A 64 -5.10 -7.33 -4.19
C ASP A 64 -6.49 -7.27 -3.51
N LEU A 65 -7.04 -8.39 -3.02
CA LEU A 65 -8.31 -8.44 -2.28
C LEU A 65 -8.24 -7.60 -1.01
N ARG A 66 -7.24 -7.88 -0.15
CA ARG A 66 -7.07 -7.15 1.11
C ARG A 66 -6.86 -5.66 0.86
N THR A 67 -5.99 -5.33 -0.09
CA THR A 67 -5.65 -3.94 -0.39
C THR A 67 -6.86 -3.21 -0.97
N GLY A 68 -7.61 -3.86 -1.87
CA GLY A 68 -8.84 -3.34 -2.46
C GLY A 68 -9.92 -3.03 -1.42
N MET A 69 -10.19 -3.97 -0.51
CA MET A 69 -11.16 -3.77 0.57
C MET A 69 -10.78 -2.62 1.50
N ILE A 70 -9.50 -2.50 1.88
CA ILE A 70 -9.01 -1.41 2.74
C ILE A 70 -9.22 -0.05 2.06
N LEU A 71 -8.91 0.05 0.77
CA LEU A 71 -9.08 1.31 0.03
C LEU A 71 -10.56 1.70 -0.10
N ILE A 72 -11.46 0.76 -0.39
CA ILE A 72 -12.90 1.05 -0.38
C ILE A 72 -13.35 1.53 1.00
N ALA A 73 -12.91 0.88 2.08
CA ALA A 73 -13.24 1.30 3.44
C ALA A 73 -12.75 2.73 3.76
N ILE A 74 -11.54 3.09 3.31
CA ILE A 74 -11.00 4.46 3.47
C ILE A 74 -11.85 5.48 2.69
N GLY A 75 -12.24 5.15 1.47
CA GLY A 75 -13.12 6.03 0.68
C GLY A 75 -14.49 6.23 1.31
N VAL A 76 -15.11 5.14 1.78
CA VAL A 76 -16.36 5.19 2.54
C VAL A 76 -16.19 6.05 3.80
N ALA A 77 -15.08 5.92 4.51
CA ALA A 77 -14.79 6.75 5.68
C ALA A 77 -14.71 8.24 5.34
N PHE A 78 -14.12 8.63 4.20
CA PHE A 78 -14.12 10.03 3.75
C PHE A 78 -15.52 10.56 3.46
N ILE A 79 -16.41 9.75 2.86
CA ILE A 79 -17.80 10.14 2.62
C ILE A 79 -18.52 10.42 3.96
N PHE A 80 -18.39 9.50 4.92
CA PHE A 80 -18.99 9.68 6.25
C PHE A 80 -18.39 10.87 6.99
N PHE A 81 -17.08 11.07 6.89
CA PHE A 81 -16.39 12.20 7.50
C PHE A 81 -16.88 13.52 6.93
N GLY A 82 -16.94 13.65 5.60
CA GLY A 82 -17.50 14.83 4.94
C GLY A 82 -18.95 15.09 5.35
N GLY A 83 -19.78 14.04 5.41
CA GLY A 83 -21.18 14.12 5.84
C GLY A 83 -21.39 14.58 7.28
N ALA A 84 -20.41 14.35 8.16
CA ALA A 84 -20.44 14.77 9.56
C ALA A 84 -20.04 16.24 9.77
N ILE A 85 -19.45 16.88 8.76
CA ILE A 85 -19.09 18.30 8.82
C ILE A 85 -20.36 19.13 8.52
N PRO A 86 -20.73 20.10 9.38
CA PRO A 86 -21.88 20.99 9.16
C PRO A 86 -21.55 22.10 8.14
N ASP A 87 -20.99 21.72 7.00
CA ASP A 87 -20.60 22.58 5.89
C ASP A 87 -20.74 21.82 4.56
N GLU A 88 -21.40 22.42 3.58
CA GLU A 88 -21.66 21.79 2.28
C GLU A 88 -20.39 21.72 1.41
N GLU A 89 -19.47 22.68 1.55
CA GLU A 89 -18.18 22.63 0.85
C GLU A 89 -17.34 21.46 1.37
N GLY A 90 -17.27 21.26 2.70
CA GLY A 90 -16.64 20.11 3.32
C GLY A 90 -17.17 18.78 2.77
N LYS A 91 -18.49 18.60 2.67
CA LYS A 91 -19.11 17.41 2.08
C LYS A 91 -18.64 17.17 0.64
N ALA A 92 -18.64 18.21 -0.19
CA ALA A 92 -18.25 18.10 -1.59
C ALA A 92 -16.75 17.75 -1.74
N VAL A 93 -15.88 18.39 -0.97
CA VAL A 93 -14.43 18.15 -1.01
C VAL A 93 -14.09 16.74 -0.57
N PHE A 94 -14.62 16.28 0.57
CA PHE A 94 -14.36 14.92 1.04
C PHE A 94 -15.00 13.86 0.15
N GLY A 95 -16.17 14.14 -0.42
CA GLY A 95 -16.77 13.33 -1.48
C GLY A 95 -15.85 13.18 -2.69
N ALA A 96 -15.25 14.28 -3.17
CA ALA A 96 -14.32 14.22 -4.29
C ALA A 96 -13.04 13.44 -3.96
N ILE A 97 -12.46 13.65 -2.78
CA ILE A 97 -11.27 12.92 -2.31
C ILE A 97 -11.56 11.42 -2.14
N SER A 98 -12.77 11.05 -1.71
CA SER A 98 -13.16 9.65 -1.53
C SER A 98 -13.12 8.83 -2.82
N MET A 99 -13.31 9.45 -3.99
CA MET A 99 -13.33 8.76 -5.28
C MET A 99 -12.01 8.07 -5.59
N PHE A 100 -10.88 8.65 -5.19
CA PHE A 100 -9.56 8.07 -5.42
C PHE A 100 -9.40 6.68 -4.79
N PRO A 101 -9.52 6.52 -3.46
CA PRO A 101 -9.38 5.20 -2.85
C PRO A 101 -10.52 4.25 -3.26
N ILE A 102 -11.75 4.71 -3.51
CA ILE A 102 -12.83 3.83 -4.00
C ILE A 102 -12.46 3.23 -5.37
N LEU A 103 -12.07 4.06 -6.34
CA LEU A 103 -11.76 3.60 -7.69
C LEU A 103 -10.52 2.69 -7.72
N ILE A 104 -9.47 3.02 -6.96
CA ILE A 104 -8.29 2.16 -6.83
C ILE A 104 -8.68 0.84 -6.17
N GLY A 105 -9.50 0.89 -5.12
CA GLY A 105 -9.97 -0.28 -4.41
C GLY A 105 -10.78 -1.22 -5.32
N LEU A 106 -11.73 -0.67 -6.09
CA LEU A 106 -12.50 -1.41 -7.09
C LEU A 106 -11.60 -2.03 -8.15
N ALA A 107 -10.61 -1.29 -8.68
CA ALA A 107 -9.67 -1.83 -9.65
C ALA A 107 -8.91 -3.05 -9.10
N LEU A 108 -8.41 -2.98 -7.85
CA LEU A 108 -7.73 -4.10 -7.21
C LEU A 108 -8.66 -5.31 -6.99
N LEU A 109 -9.92 -5.08 -6.63
CA LEU A 109 -10.91 -6.16 -6.51
C LEU A 109 -11.22 -6.80 -7.86
N ILE A 110 -11.32 -6.01 -8.93
CA ILE A 110 -11.51 -6.53 -10.30
C ILE A 110 -10.31 -7.37 -10.72
N PHE A 111 -9.07 -6.89 -10.50
CA PHE A 111 -7.87 -7.67 -10.80
C PHE A 111 -7.81 -8.97 -10.00
N TRP A 112 -8.12 -8.91 -8.70
CA TRP A 112 -8.19 -10.09 -7.86
C TRP A 112 -9.18 -11.11 -8.42
N TYR A 113 -10.41 -10.68 -8.73
CA TYR A 113 -11.46 -11.56 -9.24
C TYR A 113 -11.11 -12.15 -10.62
N ALA A 114 -10.50 -11.36 -11.50
CA ALA A 114 -10.09 -11.82 -12.82
C ALA A 114 -8.92 -12.82 -12.76
N ILE A 115 -7.98 -12.64 -11.83
CA ILE A 115 -6.83 -13.54 -11.64
C ILE A 115 -7.28 -14.83 -10.95
N SER A 116 -8.12 -14.75 -9.90
CA SER A 116 -8.58 -15.94 -9.17
C SER A 116 -9.34 -16.92 -10.07
N ARG A 117 -10.13 -16.42 -11.03
CA ARG A 117 -10.83 -17.26 -12.00
C ARG A 117 -9.91 -17.99 -12.99
N LYS A 118 -8.69 -17.47 -13.24
CA LYS A 118 -7.71 -18.13 -14.12
C LYS A 118 -6.92 -19.22 -13.40
N GLU A 119 -6.87 -19.22 -12.08
CA GLU A 119 -6.25 -20.29 -11.31
C GLU A 119 -7.18 -21.51 -11.14
N GLU A 120 -8.50 -21.33 -11.34
CA GLU A 120 -9.52 -22.38 -11.21
C GLU A 120 -9.86 -23.10 -12.54
N ALA A 121 -9.35 -22.64 -13.68
CA ALA A 121 -9.62 -23.18 -15.03
C ALA A 121 -8.38 -23.86 -15.63
#